data_AF-A0A7X2NQI0-F1
#
_entry.id   AF-A0A7X2NQI0-F1
#
_cell.length_a   1.000
_cell.length_b   1.000
_cell.length_c   1.000
_cell.angle_alpha   90.00
_cell.angle_beta   90.00
_cell.angle_gamma   90.00
#
_symmetry.space_group_name_H-M   'P 1'
#
loop_
_entity.id
_entity.type
_entity.pdbx_description
1 polymer ?
#
loop_
_entity_poly.entity_id
_entity_poly.type
_entity_poly.pdbx_seq_one_letter_code
_entity_poly.pdbx_strand_id
1 'polypeptide(L)' 'MTLKISEMQPDNVFAQLQKGIKCIAIDFERGEYIDLSGQNVSNIQRLTENENVKFFTVERSES' A
#
# COMPACT_ATOMS: atom_id res chain seq x y z
N MET A 1 4.23 6.68 20.87
CA MET A 1 4.50 6.22 19.48
C MET A 1 3.19 6.19 18.73
N THR A 2 3.08 7.01 17.68
CA THR A 2 1.90 7.06 16.81
C THR A 2 2.30 6.59 15.41
N LEU A 3 1.36 5.97 14.69
CA LEU A 3 1.56 5.58 13.30
C LEU A 3 1.00 6.68 12.41
N LYS A 4 1.78 7.08 11.40
CA LYS A 4 1.30 7.95 10.33
C LYS A 4 0.91 7.08 9.15
N ILE A 5 -0.35 7.19 8.75
CA ILE A 5 -0.88 6.53 7.56
C ILE A 5 -1.15 7.62 6.52
N SER A 6 -0.77 7.38 5.28
CA SER A 6 -0.96 8.36 4.19
C SER A 6 -1.38 7.65 2.91
N GLU A 7 -2.49 8.07 2.30
CA GLU A 7 -2.95 7.55 1.01
C GLU A 7 -1.94 7.91 -0.09
N MET A 8 -1.70 6.98 -1.00
CA MET A 8 -0.81 7.19 -2.14
C MET A 8 -1.46 6.78 -3.45
N GLN A 9 -1.01 7.41 -4.53
CA GLN A 9 -1.39 7.01 -5.88
C GLN A 9 -0.80 5.63 -6.23
N PRO A 10 -1.50 4.80 -7.01
CA PRO A 10 -1.04 3.47 -7.43
C PRO A 10 0.37 3.47 -8.04
N ASP A 11 0.68 4.48 -8.87
CA ASP A 11 1.99 4.63 -9.53
C ASP A 11 3.17 4.73 -8.56
N ASN A 12 2.92 5.16 -7.33
CA ASN A 12 3.96 5.35 -6.32
C ASN A 12 4.26 4.08 -5.52
N VAL A 13 3.42 3.03 -5.60
CA VAL A 13 3.51 1.83 -4.75
C VAL A 13 4.90 1.18 -4.84
N PHE A 14 5.39 0.94 -6.06
CA PHE A 14 6.71 0.32 -6.26
C PHE A 14 7.85 1.20 -5.75
N ALA A 15 7.76 2.52 -5.94
CA ALA A 15 8.77 3.44 -5.45
C ALA A 15 8.85 3.46 -3.91
N GLN A 16 7.72 3.34 -3.21
CA GLN A 16 7.70 3.26 -1.74
C GLN A 16 8.22 1.91 -1.24
N LEU A 17 7.83 0.81 -1.89
CA LEU A 17 8.33 -0.53 -1.55
C LEU A 17 9.86 -0.63 -1.74
N GLN A 18 10.42 -0.05 -2.81
CA GLN A 18 11.87 0.00 -3.02
C GLN A 18 12.62 0.79 -1.95
N LYS A 19 11.98 1.81 -1.35
CA LYS A 19 12.52 2.56 -0.21
C LYS A 19 12.42 1.79 1.11
N GLY A 20 11.84 0.59 1.11
CA GLY A 20 11.60 -0.20 2.32
C GLY A 20 10.48 0.35 3.19
N ILE A 21 9.63 1.25 2.65
CA ILE A 21 8.48 1.80 3.38
C ILE A 21 7.37 0.75 3.39
N LYS A 22 6.74 0.56 4.55
CA LYS A 22 5.60 -0.36 4.67
C LYS A 22 4.43 0.19 3.86
N CYS A 23 3.94 -0.62 2.92
CA CYS A 23 2.83 -0.30 2.04
C CYS A 23 1.70 -1.30 2.22
N ILE A 24 0.47 -0.81 2.24
CA ILE A 24 -0.74 -1.61 2.35
C ILE A 24 -1.71 -1.25 1.25
N ALA A 25 -2.56 -2.20 0.86
CA ALA A 25 -3.70 -1.97 0.00
C ALA A 25 -4.99 -2.35 0.74
N ILE A 26 -6.06 -1.61 0.47
CA ILE A 26 -7.41 -1.92 0.94
C ILE A 26 -8.30 -2.05 -0.28
N ASP A 27 -8.86 -3.25 -0.46
CA ASP A 27 -9.88 -3.53 -1.45
C ASP A 27 -11.26 -3.24 -0.82
N PHE A 28 -11.89 -2.14 -1.23
CA PHE A 28 -13.17 -1.71 -0.67
C PHE A 28 -14.36 -2.51 -1.22
N GLU A 29 -14.21 -3.16 -2.37
CA GLU A 29 -15.25 -4.01 -2.92
C GLU A 29 -15.33 -5.32 -2.13
N ARG A 30 -14.18 -5.89 -1.77
CA ARG A 30 -14.09 -7.16 -1.04
C ARG A 30 -14.01 -6.99 0.48
N GLY A 31 -13.74 -5.76 0.95
CA GLY A 31 -13.50 -5.48 2.37
C GLY A 31 -12.20 -6.11 2.89
N GLU A 32 -11.19 -6.23 2.03
CA GLU A 32 -9.94 -6.93 2.33
C GLU A 32 -8.79 -5.96 2.61
N TYR A 33 -8.00 -6.27 3.64
CA TYR A 33 -6.71 -5.64 3.91
C TYR A 33 -5.59 -6.51 3.34
N ILE A 34 -4.65 -5.91 2.62
CA ILE A 34 -3.56 -6.61 1.94
C ILE A 34 -2.24 -5.94 2.32
N ASP A 35 -1.33 -6.70 2.95
CA ASP A 35 0.06 -6.28 3.14
C ASP A 35 0.84 -6.51 1.84
N LEU A 36 1.42 -5.44 1.29
CA LEU A 36 2.15 -5.49 0.02
C LEU A 36 3.60 -5.96 0.20
N SER A 37 4.06 -6.08 1.44
CA SER A 37 5.42 -6.54 1.77
C SER A 37 5.57 -8.01 1.37
N GLY A 38 6.49 -8.30 0.45
CA GLY A 38 6.74 -9.67 -0.02
C GLY A 38 5.71 -10.21 -1.02
N GLN A 39 4.77 -9.39 -1.48
CA GLN A 39 3.93 -9.73 -2.63
C GLN A 39 4.77 -9.75 -3.91
N ASN A 40 4.39 -10.62 -4.86
CA ASN A 40 5.02 -10.61 -6.16
C ASN A 40 4.57 -9.39 -6.98
N VAL A 41 5.39 -8.97 -7.96
CA VAL A 41 5.13 -7.79 -8.78
C VAL A 41 3.80 -7.90 -9.55
N SER A 42 3.48 -9.08 -10.07
CA SER A 42 2.24 -9.32 -10.83
C SER A 42 0.98 -9.10 -10.00
N ASN A 43 0.99 -9.48 -8.71
CA ASN A 43 -0.14 -9.26 -7.80
C ASN A 43 -0.31 -7.78 -7.52
N ILE A 44 0.81 -7.07 -7.26
CA ILE A 44 0.77 -5.63 -7.01
C ILE A 44 0.24 -4.89 -8.24
N GLN A 45 0.69 -5.25 -9.46
CA GLN A 45 0.19 -4.66 -10.72
C GLN A 45 -1.32 -4.85 -10.88
N ARG A 46 -1.83 -6.06 -10.64
CA ARG A 46 -3.28 -6.34 -10.68
C ARG A 46 -4.06 -5.48 -9.69
N LEU A 47 -3.51 -5.24 -8.50
CA LEU A 47 -4.15 -4.38 -7.51
C LEU A 47 -4.14 -2.92 -7.96
N THR A 48 -3.04 -2.43 -8.55
CA THR A 48 -2.93 -1.02 -8.98
C THR A 48 -3.84 -0.67 -10.15
N GLU A 49 -4.28 -1.66 -10.92
CA GLU A 49 -5.24 -1.49 -12.02
C GLU A 49 -6.71 -1.53 -11.54
N ASN A 50 -6.96 -1.90 -10.28
CA ASN A 50 -8.31 -1.99 -9.73
C ASN A 50 -8.71 -0.66 -9.05
N GLU A 51 -9.72 0.02 -9.59
CA GLU A 51 -10.23 1.29 -9.07
C GLU A 51 -10.85 1.21 -7.67
N ASN A 52 -11.29 0.02 -7.24
CA ASN A 52 -11.84 -0.23 -5.90
C ASN A 52 -10.75 -0.44 -4.84
N VAL A 53 -9.48 -0.49 -5.25
CA VAL A 53 -8.35 -0.68 -4.35
C VAL A 53 -7.66 0.65 -4.08
N LYS A 54 -7.45 0.98 -2.81
CA LYS A 54 -6.65 2.12 -2.38
C LYS A 54 -5.37 1.71 -1.71
N PHE A 55 -4.35 2.56 -1.79
CA PHE A 55 -3.00 2.27 -1.33
C PHE A 55 -2.58 3.27 -0.26
N PHE A 56 -1.85 2.79 0.75
CA PHE A 56 -1.38 3.62 1.86
C PHE A 56 0.05 3.26 2.26
N THR A 57 0.83 4.27 2.67
CA THR A 57 2.07 4.07 3.41
C THR A 57 1.79 4.05 4.91
N VAL A 58 2.57 3.28 5.65
CA VAL A 58 2.52 3.20 7.12
C VAL A 58 3.90 3.47 7.68
N GLU A 59 4.06 4.62 8.32
CA GLU A 59 5.34 5.08 8.86
C GLU A 59 5.24 5.32 10.36
N ARG A 60 6.35 5.12 11.09
CA ARG A 60 6.42 5.49 12.50
C ARG A 60 6.61 6.99 12.60
N SER A 61 5.74 7.67 13.35
CA SER A 61 5.97 9.06 13.74
C SER A 61 6.61 9.09 15.13
N GLU A 62 7.78 9.72 15.22
CA GLU A 62 8.30 10.19 16.49
C GLU A 62 7.54 11.48 16.81
N SER A 63 6.66 11.42 17.80
CA SER A 63 6.06 12.61 18.43
C SER A 63 6.89 12.97 19.65
#